data_AF-A0A8D8LBK4-F1
#
_entry.id   AF-A0A8D8LBK4-F1
#
_cell.length_a   1.000
_cell.length_b   1.000
_cell.length_c   1.000
_cell.angle_alpha   90.00
_cell.angle_beta   90.00
_cell.angle_gamma   90.00
#
_symmetry.space_group_name_H-M   'P 1'
#
loop_
_entity.id
_entity.type
_entity.pdbx_description
1 polymer ?
#
loop_
_entity_poly.entity_id
_entity_poly.type
_entity_poly.pdbx_seq_one_letter_code
_entity_poly.pdbx_strand_id
1 'polypeptide(L)'
;MRLLILSVLSLHAHVINEGVNCQFIVSLQLGYISPEPMKKSKLVIIGAGAAGIAAATKLVTNGFDNFVLLEAENRIGGRVHTIPFENKSIDFGAQWVHGQKGNPVYDMAKEFNLVQDEFPDFFGSLSFNSSHSPIDRESSVQLFKMVHEIMGDDEAMEKHDGSLGEYVRDR
;
A
#
# COMPACT_ATOMS: atom_id res chain seq x y z
N MET A 1 -5.35 -49.71 -3.08
CA MET A 1 -5.57 -48.76 -1.96
C MET A 1 -5.44 -47.35 -2.55
N ARG A 2 -6.55 -46.69 -2.86
CA ARG A 2 -6.57 -45.35 -3.49
C ARG A 2 -6.36 -44.31 -2.40
N LEU A 3 -5.28 -43.54 -2.49
CA LEU A 3 -5.04 -42.39 -1.62
C LEU A 3 -5.91 -41.23 -2.14
N LEU A 4 -7.01 -40.95 -1.43
CA LEU A 4 -7.78 -39.71 -1.56
C LEU A 4 -6.90 -38.57 -1.05
N ILE A 5 -6.26 -37.83 -1.96
CA ILE A 5 -5.61 -36.56 -1.63
C ILE A 5 -6.71 -35.49 -1.70
N LEU A 6 -6.96 -34.87 -0.54
CA LEU A 6 -7.88 -33.76 -0.38
C LEU A 6 -7.64 -32.66 -1.43
N SER A 7 -8.73 -32.11 -1.93
CA SER A 7 -8.76 -30.97 -2.84
C SER A 7 -7.97 -29.78 -2.28
N VAL A 8 -6.80 -29.52 -2.85
CA VAL A 8 -6.12 -28.23 -2.70
C VAL A 8 -6.86 -27.24 -3.59
N LEU A 9 -7.55 -26.26 -3.00
CA LEU A 9 -8.03 -25.10 -3.75
C LEU A 9 -6.81 -24.35 -4.27
N SER A 10 -6.48 -24.50 -5.55
CA SER A 10 -5.44 -23.71 -6.21
C SER A 10 -6.09 -22.52 -6.90
N LEU A 11 -5.90 -21.33 -6.33
CA LEU A 11 -6.28 -20.07 -6.98
C LEU A 11 -5.29 -19.80 -8.12
N HIS A 12 -5.73 -19.93 -9.38
CA HIS A 12 -4.96 -19.45 -10.52
C HIS A 12 -5.52 -18.10 -10.94
N ALA A 13 -4.78 -17.02 -10.71
CA ALA A 13 -5.09 -15.72 -11.28
C ALA A 13 -4.62 -15.74 -12.74
N HIS A 14 -5.56 -15.72 -13.69
CA HIS A 14 -5.26 -15.42 -15.09
C HIS A 14 -5.50 -13.94 -15.33
N VAL A 15 -4.45 -13.24 -15.76
CA VAL A 15 -4.58 -11.88 -16.31
C VAL A 15 -5.02 -12.05 -17.76
N ILE A 16 -6.27 -11.69 -18.06
CA ILE A 16 -6.75 -11.61 -19.44
C ILE A 16 -6.58 -10.16 -19.87
N ASN A 17 -5.83 -9.95 -20.94
CA ASN A 17 -5.49 -8.62 -21.44
C ASN A 17 -6.34 -8.31 -22.67
N GLU A 18 -7.45 -7.59 -22.48
CA GLU A 18 -8.23 -7.00 -23.58
C GLU A 18 -8.06 -5.47 -23.56
N GLY A 19 -6.91 -5.00 -24.05
CA GLY A 19 -6.58 -3.56 -24.10
C GLY A 19 -6.10 -2.98 -22.77
N VAL A 20 -6.38 -1.69 -22.52
CA VAL A 20 -5.95 -0.94 -21.31
C VAL A 20 -6.68 -1.36 -20.01
N ASN A 21 -7.44 -2.46 -20.03
CA ASN A 21 -8.23 -2.92 -18.90
C ASN A 21 -7.80 -4.33 -18.50
N CYS A 22 -7.12 -4.46 -17.35
CA CYS A 22 -6.78 -5.75 -16.78
C CYS A 22 -7.94 -6.26 -15.93
N GLN A 23 -8.64 -7.30 -16.39
CA GLN A 23 -9.59 -8.04 -15.57
C GLN A 23 -8.89 -9.25 -14.93
N PHE A 24 -8.96 -9.33 -13.59
CA PHE A 24 -8.57 -10.53 -12.85
C PHE A 24 -9.78 -11.47 -12.82
N ILE A 25 -9.79 -12.48 -13.68
CA ILE A 25 -10.81 -13.54 -13.61
C ILE A 25 -10.33 -14.62 -12.65
N VAL A 26 -10.97 -14.71 -11.49
CA VAL A 26 -10.82 -15.84 -10.57
C VAL A 26 -11.79 -16.92 -11.03
N SER A 27 -11.32 -17.88 -11.83
CA SER A 27 -12.11 -19.04 -12.23
C SER A 27 -12.03 -20.12 -11.15
N LEU A 28 -13.15 -20.41 -10.46
CA LEU A 28 -13.27 -21.62 -9.65
C LEU A 28 -13.57 -22.80 -10.57
N GLN A 29 -12.53 -23.50 -11.02
CA GLN A 29 -12.71 -24.77 -11.71
C GLN A 29 -12.66 -25.93 -10.71
N LEU A 30 -13.81 -26.54 -10.43
CA LEU A 30 -13.89 -27.85 -9.78
C LEU A 30 -13.47 -28.90 -10.81
N GLY A 31 -12.16 -29.14 -10.92
CA GLY A 31 -11.59 -30.08 -11.87
C GLY A 31 -10.24 -30.63 -11.39
N TYR A 32 -10.02 -31.91 -11.69
CA TYR A 32 -8.73 -32.59 -11.48
C TYR A 32 -7.65 -31.82 -12.25
N ILE A 33 -6.73 -31.17 -11.54
CA ILE A 33 -5.61 -30.46 -12.16
C ILE A 33 -4.66 -31.52 -12.72
N SER A 34 -4.70 -31.78 -14.02
CA SER A 34 -3.50 -32.25 -14.70
C SER A 34 -2.47 -31.14 -14.50
N PRO A 35 -1.25 -31.42 -14.00
CA PRO A 35 -0.21 -30.41 -13.95
C PRO A 35 0.09 -30.01 -15.40
N GLU A 36 -0.56 -28.94 -15.86
CA GLU A 36 -0.11 -28.21 -17.04
C GLU A 36 1.37 -27.92 -16.78
N PRO A 37 2.27 -28.24 -17.73
CA PRO A 37 3.69 -28.00 -17.53
C PRO A 37 3.85 -26.51 -17.21
N MET A 38 4.31 -26.19 -16.00
CA MET A 38 4.53 -24.80 -15.59
C MET A 38 5.28 -24.10 -16.72
N LYS A 39 4.65 -23.06 -17.27
CA LYS A 39 5.26 -22.23 -18.30
C LYS A 39 6.62 -21.79 -17.75
N LYS A 40 7.72 -22.12 -18.44
CA LYS A 40 9.06 -21.82 -17.94
C LYS A 40 9.23 -20.30 -17.82
N SER A 41 9.10 -19.78 -16.60
CA SER A 41 9.36 -18.38 -16.27
C SER A 41 10.86 -18.09 -16.33
N LYS A 42 11.22 -16.98 -16.97
CA LYS A 42 12.62 -16.52 -17.00
C LYS A 42 12.97 -15.65 -15.79
N LEU A 43 11.96 -15.14 -15.07
CA LEU A 43 12.13 -14.23 -13.94
C LEU A 43 11.04 -14.50 -12.88
N VAL A 44 11.41 -14.34 -11.62
CA VAL A 44 10.50 -14.44 -10.47
C VAL A 44 10.58 -13.13 -9.70
N ILE A 45 9.43 -12.51 -9.43
CA ILE A 45 9.28 -11.37 -8.52
C ILE A 45 8.65 -11.90 -7.24
N ILE A 46 9.27 -11.63 -6.08
CA ILE A 46 8.76 -12.05 -4.77
C ILE A 46 8.23 -10.81 -4.04
N GLY A 47 6.95 -10.85 -3.69
CA GLY A 47 6.17 -9.79 -3.07
C GLY A 47 5.40 -8.94 -4.09
N ALA A 48 4.08 -8.96 -4.01
CA ALA A 48 3.16 -8.08 -4.73
C ALA A 48 2.82 -6.81 -3.93
N GLY A 49 3.82 -6.24 -3.25
CA GLY A 49 3.77 -4.89 -2.69
C GLY A 49 4.07 -3.82 -3.75
N ALA A 50 4.10 -2.54 -3.33
CA ALA A 50 4.35 -1.41 -4.23
C ALA A 50 5.57 -1.60 -5.16
N ALA A 51 6.71 -2.06 -4.61
CA ALA A 51 7.93 -2.28 -5.39
C ALA A 51 7.80 -3.43 -6.41
N GLY A 52 7.18 -4.55 -6.02
CA GLY A 52 7.03 -5.71 -6.91
C GLY A 52 6.02 -5.45 -8.03
N ILE A 53 4.91 -4.76 -7.72
CA ILE A 53 3.96 -4.29 -8.73
C ILE A 53 4.64 -3.31 -9.68
N ALA A 54 5.41 -2.34 -9.17
CA ALA A 54 6.14 -1.40 -10.02
C ALA A 54 7.14 -2.11 -10.96
N ALA A 55 7.88 -3.11 -10.44
CA ALA A 55 8.79 -3.92 -11.25
C ALA A 55 8.04 -4.72 -12.33
N ALA A 56 6.94 -5.40 -11.97
CA ALA A 56 6.11 -6.15 -12.91
C ALA A 56 5.53 -5.23 -14.00
N THR A 57 4.98 -4.08 -13.63
CA THR A 57 4.48 -3.07 -14.57
C THR A 57 5.58 -2.59 -15.50
N LYS A 58 6.79 -2.35 -14.98
CA LYS A 58 7.92 -1.94 -15.83
C LYS A 58 8.33 -3.04 -16.82
N LEU A 59 8.33 -4.31 -16.43
CA LEU A 59 8.62 -5.41 -17.34
C LEU A 59 7.57 -5.50 -18.45
N VAL A 60 6.28 -5.50 -18.08
CA VAL A 60 5.17 -5.57 -19.05
C VAL A 60 5.20 -4.41 -20.03
N THR A 61 5.38 -3.17 -19.54
CA THR A 61 5.46 -1.98 -20.40
C THR A 61 6.68 -1.97 -21.34
N ASN A 62 7.72 -2.76 -21.04
CA ASN A 62 8.89 -2.96 -21.90
C ASN A 62 8.79 -4.25 -22.75
N GLY A 63 7.60 -4.85 -22.84
CA GLY A 63 7.35 -6.03 -23.67
C GLY A 63 7.87 -7.35 -23.09
N PHE A 64 8.21 -7.39 -21.80
CA PHE A 64 8.62 -8.60 -21.10
C PHE A 64 7.47 -9.15 -20.24
N ASP A 65 6.91 -10.28 -20.65
CA ASP A 65 5.78 -10.94 -19.99
C ASP A 65 6.11 -12.33 -19.42
N ASN A 66 7.34 -12.81 -19.63
CA ASN A 66 7.77 -14.13 -19.16
C ASN A 66 8.32 -14.10 -17.72
N PHE A 67 7.48 -13.71 -16.78
CA PHE A 67 7.76 -13.73 -15.34
C PHE A 67 6.60 -14.31 -14.54
N VAL A 68 6.88 -14.63 -13.27
CA VAL A 68 5.86 -14.92 -12.27
C VAL A 68 6.02 -13.95 -11.10
N LEU A 69 4.90 -13.44 -10.59
CA LEU A 69 4.84 -12.61 -9.37
C LEU A 69 4.22 -13.46 -8.26
N LEU A 70 4.95 -13.63 -7.16
CA LEU A 70 4.53 -14.42 -6.01
C LEU A 70 4.25 -13.49 -4.83
N GLU A 71 3.14 -13.71 -4.14
CA GLU A 71 2.79 -12.99 -2.91
C GLU A 71 2.52 -14.03 -1.82
N ALA A 72 2.98 -13.75 -0.61
CA ALA A 72 2.80 -14.63 0.54
C ALA A 72 1.38 -14.52 1.11
N GLU A 73 0.81 -13.32 1.04
CA GLU A 73 -0.54 -13.02 1.52
C GLU A 73 -1.63 -13.36 0.49
N ASN A 74 -2.87 -13.46 0.96
CA ASN A 74 -4.05 -13.62 0.09
C ASN A 74 -4.51 -12.31 -0.56
N ARG A 75 -3.65 -11.29 -0.57
CA ARG A 75 -3.92 -9.94 -1.09
C ARG A 75 -2.65 -9.31 -1.63
N ILE A 76 -2.80 -8.45 -2.61
CA ILE A 76 -1.73 -7.57 -3.08
C ILE A 76 -1.59 -6.33 -2.18
N GLY A 77 -0.59 -5.49 -2.47
CA GLY A 77 -0.36 -4.20 -1.81
C GLY A 77 0.71 -4.24 -0.72
N GLY A 78 0.96 -5.41 -0.11
CA GLY A 78 1.97 -5.59 0.93
C GLY A 78 1.68 -4.68 2.14
N ARG A 79 2.56 -3.71 2.41
CA ARG A 79 2.42 -2.71 3.49
C ARG A 79 1.44 -1.56 3.15
N VAL A 80 0.87 -1.54 1.94
CA VAL A 80 -0.30 -0.72 1.63
C VAL A 80 -1.51 -1.61 1.82
N HIS A 81 -2.29 -1.36 2.87
CA HIS A 81 -3.41 -2.22 3.24
C HIS A 81 -4.57 -1.41 3.77
N THR A 82 -5.63 -1.37 2.98
CA THR A 82 -6.91 -0.75 3.32
C THR A 82 -7.94 -1.83 3.61
N ILE A 83 -8.69 -1.69 4.70
CA ILE A 83 -9.80 -2.60 5.04
C ILE A 83 -11.12 -1.82 5.10
N PRO A 84 -12.25 -2.47 4.75
CA PRO A 84 -13.57 -1.89 5.00
C PRO A 84 -13.84 -1.81 6.51
N PHE A 85 -14.40 -0.69 6.94
CA PHE A 85 -14.83 -0.46 8.32
C PHE A 85 -16.13 0.36 8.31
N GLU A 86 -17.23 -0.30 8.67
CA GLU A 86 -18.58 0.25 8.51
C GLU A 86 -18.81 0.77 7.08
N ASN A 87 -19.20 2.03 6.93
CA ASN A 87 -19.47 2.72 5.66
C ASN A 87 -18.21 3.44 5.14
N LYS A 88 -17.03 3.14 5.70
CA LYS A 88 -15.74 3.78 5.41
C LYS A 88 -14.65 2.73 5.17
N SER A 89 -13.45 3.22 4.93
CA SER A 89 -12.22 2.43 4.81
C SER A 89 -11.20 2.91 5.84
N ILE A 90 -10.37 2.00 6.36
CA ILE A 90 -9.26 2.30 7.26
C ILE A 90 -7.98 1.72 6.67
N ASP A 91 -6.92 2.53 6.67
CA ASP A 91 -5.58 2.08 6.29
C ASP A 91 -4.83 1.51 7.51
N PHE A 92 -4.42 0.25 7.41
CA PHE A 92 -3.58 -0.46 8.37
C PHE A 92 -2.09 -0.37 8.00
N GLY A 93 -1.76 0.43 6.99
CA GLY A 93 -0.44 0.54 6.39
C GLY A 93 -0.12 1.95 5.96
N ALA A 94 0.42 2.12 4.75
CA ALA A 94 0.66 3.45 4.19
C ALA A 94 -0.64 4.26 4.10
N GLN A 95 -0.68 5.41 4.78
CA GLN A 95 -1.84 6.30 4.87
C GLN A 95 -1.57 7.69 4.29
N TRP A 96 -0.29 8.09 4.19
CA TRP A 96 0.10 9.45 3.83
C TRP A 96 0.99 9.46 2.59
N VAL A 97 0.76 10.44 1.72
CA VAL A 97 1.68 10.81 0.64
C VAL A 97 2.35 12.11 1.04
N HIS A 98 3.61 12.03 1.46
CA HIS A 98 4.36 13.21 1.90
C HIS A 98 5.05 13.91 0.73
N GLY A 99 4.87 15.22 0.63
CA GLY A 99 5.51 16.06 -0.39
C GLY A 99 4.84 15.95 -1.77
N GLN A 100 4.64 17.11 -2.41
CA GLN A 100 3.97 17.21 -3.71
C GLN A 100 4.96 17.33 -4.88
N LYS A 101 6.11 17.97 -4.65
CA LYS A 101 7.07 18.30 -5.71
C LYS A 101 8.04 17.14 -5.94
N GLY A 102 8.09 16.64 -7.17
CA GLY A 102 9.02 15.57 -7.55
C GLY A 102 8.71 14.22 -6.89
N ASN A 103 7.49 14.05 -6.35
CA ASN A 103 7.04 12.82 -5.73
C ASN A 103 6.18 12.04 -6.73
N PRO A 104 6.70 10.96 -7.35
CA PRO A 104 5.94 10.20 -8.34
C PRO A 104 4.67 9.56 -7.75
N VAL A 105 4.65 9.27 -6.44
CA VAL A 105 3.45 8.73 -5.78
C VAL A 105 2.34 9.78 -5.71
N TYR A 106 2.70 11.03 -5.41
CA TYR A 106 1.74 12.14 -5.41
C TYR A 106 1.19 12.39 -6.82
N ASP A 107 2.07 12.44 -7.84
CA ASP A 107 1.66 12.66 -9.22
C ASP A 107 0.67 11.58 -9.69
N MET A 108 0.99 10.30 -9.45
CA MET A 108 0.08 9.18 -9.77
C MET A 108 -1.24 9.28 -8.99
N ALA A 109 -1.20 9.52 -7.68
CA ALA A 109 -2.42 9.55 -6.87
C ALA A 109 -3.34 10.74 -7.22
N LYS A 110 -2.75 11.86 -7.65
CA LYS A 110 -3.47 13.05 -8.11
C LYS A 110 -4.27 12.78 -9.38
N GLU A 111 -3.74 12.00 -10.32
CA GLU A 111 -4.46 11.60 -11.54
C GLU A 111 -5.78 10.87 -11.23
N PHE A 112 -5.84 10.16 -10.11
CA PHE A 112 -7.02 9.42 -9.66
C PHE A 112 -7.86 10.17 -8.61
N ASN A 113 -7.55 11.44 -8.30
CA ASN A 113 -8.18 12.21 -7.23
C ASN A 113 -8.11 11.53 -5.85
N LEU A 114 -6.98 10.87 -5.54
CA LEU A 114 -6.77 10.12 -4.30
C LEU A 114 -5.97 10.89 -3.22
N VAL A 115 -5.55 12.12 -3.52
CA VAL A 115 -4.83 13.00 -2.59
C VAL A 115 -5.66 14.22 -2.26
N GLN A 116 -5.53 14.70 -1.03
CA GLN A 116 -6.06 15.98 -0.58
C GLN A 116 -4.88 16.92 -0.37
N ASP A 117 -4.99 18.15 -0.88
CA ASP A 117 -3.93 19.15 -0.76
C ASP A 117 -3.92 19.82 0.63
N GLU A 118 -5.03 19.69 1.37
CA GLU A 118 -5.17 20.24 2.72
C GLU A 118 -4.88 19.17 3.77
N PHE A 119 -4.09 19.55 4.78
CA PHE A 119 -3.92 18.73 5.97
C PHE A 119 -5.30 18.58 6.65
N PRO A 120 -5.77 17.36 6.92
CA PRO A 120 -7.05 17.19 7.59
C PRO A 120 -7.03 17.90 8.94
N ASP A 121 -8.18 18.43 9.38
CA ASP A 121 -8.29 19.04 10.70
C ASP A 121 -8.05 18.00 11.80
N PHE A 122 -6.77 17.84 12.19
CA PHE A 122 -6.36 16.98 13.30
C PHE A 122 -7.06 17.38 14.60
N PHE A 123 -7.44 18.64 14.76
CA PHE A 123 -8.11 19.12 15.96
C PHE A 123 -9.59 18.74 16.02
N GLY A 124 -10.19 18.31 14.90
CA GLY A 124 -11.52 17.72 14.84
C GLY A 124 -11.56 16.23 15.26
N SER A 125 -10.40 15.60 15.45
CA SER A 125 -10.30 14.17 15.77
C SER A 125 -10.50 13.87 17.26
N LEU A 126 -11.10 12.71 17.57
CA LEU A 126 -11.19 12.20 18.94
C LEU A 126 -9.83 11.71 19.39
N SER A 127 -9.29 12.29 20.45
CA SER A 127 -8.02 11.90 21.03
C SER A 127 -8.22 10.98 22.23
N PHE A 128 -7.41 9.94 22.33
CA PHE A 128 -7.42 8.98 23.44
C PHE A 128 -6.02 8.79 23.98
N ASN A 129 -5.89 8.61 25.30
CA ASN A 129 -4.60 8.23 25.90
C ASN A 129 -4.33 6.73 25.75
N SER A 130 -3.15 6.28 26.19
CA SER A 130 -2.76 4.86 26.18
C SER A 130 -3.66 3.94 27.01
N SER A 131 -4.49 4.51 27.89
CA SER A 131 -5.49 3.79 28.70
C SER A 131 -6.88 3.84 28.05
N HIS A 132 -6.98 4.24 26.78
CA HIS A 132 -8.22 4.38 26.01
C HIS A 132 -9.24 5.36 26.60
N SER A 133 -8.79 6.28 27.47
CA SER A 133 -9.65 7.33 28.00
C SER A 133 -9.63 8.53 27.05
N PRO A 134 -10.80 9.15 26.79
CA PRO A 134 -10.87 10.32 25.92
C PRO A 134 -10.08 11.49 26.51
N ILE A 135 -9.41 12.25 25.65
CA ILE A 135 -8.72 13.49 25.96
C ILE A 135 -9.60 14.63 25.43
N ASP A 136 -9.83 15.66 26.25
CA ASP A 136 -10.61 16.82 25.82
C ASP A 136 -9.88 17.62 24.72
N ARG A 137 -10.64 18.43 23.98
CA ARG A 137 -10.11 19.17 22.83
C ARG A 137 -9.03 20.18 23.24
N GLU A 138 -9.18 20.85 24.38
CA GLU A 138 -8.23 21.87 24.83
C GLU A 138 -6.87 21.23 25.14
N SER A 139 -6.87 20.14 25.92
CA SER A 139 -5.67 19.35 26.20
C SER A 139 -5.04 18.79 24.94
N SER A 140 -5.84 18.32 23.98
CA SER A 140 -5.36 17.78 22.71
C SER A 140 -4.67 18.86 21.87
N VAL A 141 -5.26 20.06 21.80
CA VAL A 141 -4.67 21.23 21.11
C VAL A 141 -3.36 21.64 21.77
N GLN A 142 -3.31 21.71 23.10
CA GLN A 142 -2.09 22.06 23.82
C GLN A 142 -0.97 21.05 23.59
N LEU A 143 -1.29 19.75 23.63
CA LEU A 143 -0.32 18.69 23.37
C LEU A 143 0.24 18.79 21.95
N PHE A 144 -0.61 19.01 20.95
CA PHE A 144 -0.18 19.14 19.56
C PHE A 144 0.72 20.37 19.36
N LYS A 145 0.41 21.49 20.02
CA LYS A 145 1.27 22.68 20.02
C LYS A 145 2.64 22.40 20.62
N MET A 146 2.70 21.73 21.76
CA MET A 146 3.98 21.34 22.37
C MET A 146 4.79 20.42 21.45
N VAL A 147 4.15 19.45 20.78
CA VAL A 147 4.81 18.58 19.79
C VAL A 147 5.37 19.40 18.63
N HIS A 148 4.57 20.33 18.10
CA HIS A 148 5.01 21.18 16.99
C HIS A 148 6.16 22.12 17.40
N GLU A 149 6.15 22.67 18.62
CA GLU A 149 7.26 23.45 19.17
C GLU A 149 8.54 22.62 19.32
N ILE A 150 8.43 21.35 19.72
CA ILE A 150 9.57 20.41 19.81
C ILE A 150 10.11 20.07 18.43
N MET A 151 9.23 19.82 17.45
CA MET A 151 9.63 19.61 16.05
C MET A 151 10.29 20.87 15.49
N GLY A 152 9.85 22.04 15.97
CA GLY A 152 10.41 23.37 15.78
C GLY A 152 10.25 23.93 14.37
N ASP A 153 11.04 24.95 14.02
CA ASP A 153 10.76 25.83 12.89
C ASP A 153 10.61 25.12 11.51
N ASP A 154 9.40 25.22 10.94
CA ASP A 154 9.03 24.66 9.64
C ASP A 154 9.93 25.16 8.50
N GLU A 155 10.35 26.43 8.55
CA GLU A 155 11.20 27.02 7.52
C GLU A 155 12.62 26.42 7.52
N ALA A 156 13.14 26.12 8.71
CA ALA A 156 14.38 25.37 8.89
C ALA A 156 14.23 23.89 8.49
N MET A 157 13.05 23.28 8.70
CA MET A 157 12.76 21.92 8.23
C MET A 157 12.80 21.84 6.71
N GLU A 158 12.16 22.76 6.02
CA GLU A 158 12.08 22.76 4.54
C GLU A 158 13.45 22.92 3.87
N LYS A 159 14.39 23.61 4.52
CA LYS A 159 15.76 23.83 4.02
C LYS A 159 16.71 22.67 4.33
N HIS A 160 16.25 21.67 5.10
CA HIS A 160 17.08 20.54 5.50
C HIS A 160 17.05 19.45 4.43
N ASP A 161 18.22 19.09 3.89
CA ASP A 161 18.38 18.17 2.74
C ASP A 161 18.35 16.67 3.15
N GLY A 162 17.86 16.39 4.35
CA GLY A 162 17.78 15.05 4.95
C GLY A 162 16.39 14.74 5.48
N SER A 163 16.18 13.51 5.94
CA SER A 163 14.92 13.07 6.53
C SER A 163 14.54 13.89 7.78
N LEU A 164 13.24 13.93 8.12
CA LEU A 164 12.76 14.55 9.35
C LEU A 164 13.49 14.03 10.61
N GLY A 165 13.84 12.74 10.63
CA GLY A 165 14.58 12.14 11.74
C GLY A 165 16.05 12.55 11.81
N GLU A 166 16.67 12.92 10.69
CA GLU A 166 18.01 13.55 10.69
C GLU A 166 17.92 14.98 11.21
N TYR A 167 16.97 15.76 10.69
CA TYR A 167 16.72 17.12 11.14
C TYR A 167 16.51 17.23 12.67
N VAL A 168 15.67 16.36 13.25
CA VAL A 168 15.42 16.36 14.70
C VAL A 168 16.66 15.96 15.51
N ARG A 169 17.57 15.17 14.95
CA ARG A 169 18.82 14.75 15.63
C ARG A 169 19.93 15.78 15.54
N ASP A 170 19.98 16.54 14.45
CA ASP A 170 21.06 17.47 14.14
C ASP A 170 20.85 18.88 14.76
N ARG A 171 19.74 19.06 15.48
CA ARG A 171 19.32 20.31 16.13
C ARG A 171 19.81 20.50 17.55
#